data_AF-A0A357ZAT9-F1
#
_entry.id   AF-A0A357ZAT9-F1
#
_cell.length_a   1.000
_cell.length_b   1.000
_cell.length_c   1.000
_cell.angle_alpha   90.00
_cell.angle_beta   90.00
_cell.angle_gamma   90.00
#
_symmetry.space_group_name_H-M   'P 1'
#
loop_
_entity.id
_entity.type
_entity.pdbx_description
1 polymer ?
#
loop_
_entity_poly.entity_id
_entity_poly.type
_entity_poly.pdbx_seq_one_letter_code
_entity_poly.pdbx_strand_id
1 'polypeptide(L)' 'INGYYDLATPFYAAEYTFTHMGLEKRLQNNIILKYYEAGHMMYTDPASGKQFKKDVADFIKETIK' A
#
# COMPACT_ATOMS: atom_id res chain seq x y z
N ILE A 1 0.15 1.36 -0.19
CA ILE A 1 1.49 0.86 0.25
C ILE A 1 1.87 1.75 1.42
N ASN A 2 1.96 1.20 2.63
CA ASN A 2 2.06 2.01 3.84
C ASN A 2 3.07 1.38 4.81
N GLY A 3 3.90 2.20 5.45
CA GLY A 3 4.79 1.77 6.54
C GLY A 3 4.08 1.91 7.89
N TYR A 4 4.21 0.94 8.78
CA TYR A 4 3.64 1.03 10.13
C TYR A 4 4.25 2.16 10.97
N TYR A 5 5.52 2.49 10.73
CA TYR A 5 6.26 3.51 11.46
C TYR A 5 6.37 4.82 10.69
N ASP A 6 5.47 5.04 9.73
CA ASP A 6 5.42 6.26 8.94
C ASP A 6 4.76 7.40 9.74
N LEU A 7 5.57 8.41 10.07
CA LEU A 7 5.12 9.63 10.75
C LEU A 7 4.93 10.82 9.78
N ALA A 8 5.37 10.69 8.53
CA ALA A 8 5.21 11.72 7.50
C ALA A 8 3.85 11.60 6.81
N THR A 9 3.43 10.36 6.50
CA THR A 9 2.07 10.02 6.07
C THR A 9 1.50 8.96 7.01
N PRO A 10 0.85 9.38 8.13
CA PRO A 10 0.41 8.46 9.17
C PRO A 10 -0.44 7.31 8.62
N PHE A 11 -0.07 6.08 8.99
CA PHE A 11 -0.68 4.84 8.51
C PHE A 11 -2.21 4.88 8.47
N TYR A 12 -2.84 5.27 9.57
CA TYR A 12 -4.31 5.26 9.69
C TYR A 12 -4.99 6.30 8.79
N ALA A 13 -4.31 7.40 8.44
CA ALA A 13 -4.86 8.41 7.55
C ALA A 13 -5.08 7.87 6.13
N ALA A 14 -4.24 6.93 5.68
CA ALA A 14 -4.39 6.28 4.38
C ALA A 14 -5.65 5.40 4.35
N GLU A 15 -5.85 4.54 5.35
CA GLU A 15 -7.05 3.70 5.45
C GLU A 15 -8.33 4.54 5.58
N TYR A 16 -8.29 5.58 6.40
CA TYR A 16 -9.40 6.51 6.54
C TYR A 16 -9.77 7.15 5.21
N THR A 17 -8.78 7.60 4.43
CA THR A 17 -9.02 8.23 3.13
C THR A 17 -9.76 7.28 2.18
N PHE A 18 -9.26 6.06 1.98
CA PHE A 18 -9.89 5.12 1.05
C PHE A 18 -11.30 4.69 1.48
N THR A 19 -11.55 4.58 2.79
CA THR A 19 -12.87 4.25 3.33
C THR A 19 -13.88 5.40 3.22
N HIS A 20 -13.41 6.65 3.17
CA HIS A 20 -14.26 7.85 3.14
C HIS A 20 -14.31 8.56 1.79
N MET A 21 -13.69 8.01 0.73
CA MET A 21 -13.74 8.55 -0.63
C MET A 21 -15.11 8.45 -1.31
N GLY A 22 -16.08 7.73 -0.74
CA GLY A 22 -17.40 7.57 -1.33
C GLY A 22 -17.44 6.71 -2.59
N LEU A 23 -16.44 5.83 -2.78
CA LEU A 23 -16.39 4.94 -3.95
C LEU A 23 -17.52 3.90 -3.92
N GLU A 24 -18.11 3.63 -5.08
CA GLU A 24 -18.99 2.47 -5.26
C GLU A 24 -18.27 1.17 -4.90
N LYS A 25 -18.97 0.21 -4.30
CA LYS A 25 -18.40 -1.09 -3.86
C LYS A 25 -17.61 -1.80 -4.96
N ARG A 26 -18.06 -1.73 -6.22
CA ARG A 26 -17.36 -2.35 -7.36
C ARG A 26 -15.96 -1.77 -7.56
N LEU A 27 -15.78 -0.47 -7.33
CA LEU A 27 -14.51 0.21 -7.49
C LEU A 27 -13.59 -0.02 -6.29
N GLN A 28 -14.15 -0.19 -5.09
CA GLN A 28 -13.36 -0.53 -3.89
C GLN A 28 -12.58 -1.83 -4.06
N ASN A 29 -13.14 -2.81 -4.78
CA ASN A 29 -12.46 -4.08 -5.08
C ASN A 29 -11.20 -3.95 -5.95
N ASN A 30 -10.98 -2.78 -6.60
CA ASN A 30 -9.79 -2.51 -7.39
C ASN A 30 -8.65 -1.90 -6.56
N ILE A 31 -8.85 -1.68 -5.25
CA ILE A 31 -7.88 -1.07 -4.35
C ILE A 31 -7.21 -2.16 -3.53
N ILE A 32 -5.88 -2.15 -3.51
CA ILE A 32 -5.07 -3.06 -2.69
C ILE A 32 -4.24 -2.24 -1.73
N LEU A 33 -4.43 -2.49 -0.43
CA LEU A 33 -3.58 -1.94 0.62
C LEU A 33 -2.54 -2.99 1.02
N LYS A 34 -1.29 -2.54 1.14
CA LYS A 34 -0.13 -3.34 1.54
C LYS A 34 0.61 -2.61 2.64
N TYR A 35 1.10 -3.37 3.62
CA TYR A 35 1.67 -2.87 4.86
C TYR A 35 3.04 -3.49 5.10
N TYR A 36 3.97 -2.68 5.62
CA TYR A 36 5.36 -3.03 5.79
C TYR A 36 5.86 -2.60 7.18
N GLU A 37 6.71 -3.43 7.79
CA GLU A 37 7.42 -3.17 9.05
C GLU A 37 8.55 -2.15 8.86
N ALA A 38 8.21 -0.97 8.34
CA ALA A 38 9.13 0.11 8.03
C ALA A 38 8.48 1.49 8.19
N GLY A 39 9.28 2.54 8.09
CA GLY A 39 8.81 3.93 8.05
C GLY A 39 8.33 4.37 6.67
N HIS A 40 8.33 5.68 6.43
CA HIS A 40 7.86 6.30 5.19
C HIS A 40 8.50 5.69 3.92
N MET A 41 9.82 5.53 3.96
CA MET A 41 10.59 4.97 2.86
C MET A 41 10.77 3.47 3.05
N MET A 42 9.71 2.69 2.89
CA MET A 42 9.70 1.25 3.21
C MET A 42 10.76 0.42 2.49
N TYR A 43 11.27 0.91 1.36
CA TYR A 43 12.32 0.25 0.59
C TYR A 43 13.74 0.42 1.17
N THR A 44 13.93 1.27 2.18
CA THR A 44 15.24 1.41 2.86
C THR A 44 15.48 0.29 3.87
N ASP A 45 14.42 -0.29 4.43
CA ASP A 45 14.49 -1.55 5.18
C ASP A 45 14.65 -2.73 4.19
N PRO A 46 15.70 -3.55 4.27
CA PRO A 46 15.98 -4.59 3.27
C PRO A 46 14.89 -5.67 3.14
N ALA A 47 14.21 -6.03 4.24
CA ALA A 47 13.15 -7.03 4.21
C ALA A 47 11.90 -6.46 3.54
N SER A 48 11.47 -5.29 3.99
CA SER A 48 10.33 -4.55 3.44
C SER A 48 10.56 -4.15 1.98
N GLY A 49 11.78 -3.76 1.59
CA GLY A 49 12.13 -3.42 0.21
C GLY A 49 12.03 -4.60 -0.75
N LYS A 50 12.44 -5.80 -0.33
CA LYS A 50 12.25 -7.04 -1.13
C LYS A 50 10.77 -7.34 -1.32
N GLN A 51 9.99 -7.22 -0.25
CA GLN A 51 8.54 -7.44 -0.29
C GLN A 51 7.85 -6.39 -1.18
N PHE A 52 8.19 -5.12 -1.02
CA PHE A 52 7.67 -4.00 -1.81
C PHE A 52 7.91 -4.22 -3.31
N LYS A 53 9.14 -4.58 -3.69
CA LYS A 53 9.46 -4.90 -5.10
C LYS A 53 8.58 -6.03 -5.64
N LYS A 54 8.40 -7.10 -4.85
CA LYS A 54 7.58 -8.25 -5.26
C LYS A 54 6.11 -7.83 -5.44
N ASP A 55 5.54 -7.16 -4.45
CA ASP A 55 4.13 -6.74 -4.48
C ASP A 55 3.82 -5.84 -5.69
N VAL A 56 4.70 -4.88 -6.00
CA VAL A 56 4.53 -4.00 -7.18
C VAL A 56 4.65 -4.79 -8.48
N ALA A 57 5.60 -5.71 -8.58
CA ALA A 57 5.77 -6.53 -9.77
C ALA A 57 4.55 -7.45 -10.01
N ASP A 58 3.97 -8.01 -8.94
CA ASP A 58 2.80 -8.85 -9.02
C ASP A 58 1.56 -8.04 -9.42
N PHE A 59 1.35 -6.86 -8.81
CA PHE A 59 0.28 -5.93 -9.21
C PHE A 59 0.33 -5.60 -10.70
N ILE A 60 1.50 -5.22 -11.22
CA ILE A 60 1.68 -4.90 -12.64
C ILE A 60 1.28 -6.10 -13.51
N LYS A 61 1.76 -7.31 -13.20
CA LYS A 61 1.42 -8.52 -13.97
C LYS A 61 -0.06 -8.85 -13.94
N GLU A 62 -0.72 -8.64 -12.81
CA GLU A 62 -2.17 -8.87 -12.66
C GLU A 62 -2.99 -7.88 -13.49
N THR A 63 -2.51 -6.64 -13.64
CA THR A 63 -3.21 -5.58 -14.40
C THR A 63 -2.96 -5.60 -15.92
N ILE A 64 -1.98 -6.34 -16.41
CA ILE A 64 -1.65 -6.44 -17.84
C ILE A 64 -2.40 -7.60 -18.55
N LYS A 65 -3.07 -8.47 -17.79
CA LYS A 65 -3.95 -9.50 -18.36
C LYS A 65 -5.28 -8.90 -18.83
#